data_AF-A0A8M1KSS7-F1
#
_entry.id   AF-A0A8M1KSS7-F1
#
_cell.length_a   1.000
_cell.length_b   1.000
_cell.length_c   1.000
_cell.angle_alpha   90.00
_cell.angle_beta   90.00
_cell.angle_gamma   90.00
#
_symmetry.space_group_name_H-M   'P 1'
#
loop_
_entity.id
_entity.type
_entity.pdbx_description
1 polymer ?
#
loop_
_entity_poly.entity_id
_entity_poly.type
_entity_poly.pdbx_seq_one_letter_code
_entity_poly.pdbx_strand_id
1 'polypeptide(L)'
;MALLQSFETEEPLTQAMRRHRIQLQLCSDHKAVLSPQSQCPFVTLEDAVRHLLPFHTCAGRLPSQRDFSSVDEQFEAASVFLFNRTKDMQNKYRQLLLAEAQQESPSAEMVMLERLFLQSERFALGEERRKARRDPGDSLQS
;
A
#
# COMPACT_ATOMS: atom_id res chain seq x y z
N MET A 1 -2.26 66.06 -1.69
CA MET A 1 -1.67 65.44 -2.90
C MET A 1 -0.43 64.66 -2.47
N ALA A 2 -0.58 63.36 -2.26
CA ALA A 2 0.54 62.45 -2.02
C ALA A 2 0.08 61.04 -2.42
N LEU A 3 0.54 60.57 -3.57
CA LEU A 3 0.57 59.16 -3.97
C LEU A 3 1.28 59.09 -5.33
N LEU A 4 2.60 59.33 -5.31
CA LEU A 4 3.47 58.96 -6.43
C LEU A 4 4.12 57.63 -6.08
N GLN A 5 3.62 56.60 -6.77
CA GLN A 5 4.39 55.53 -7.38
C GLN A 5 5.48 54.88 -6.51
N SER A 6 5.10 53.79 -5.84
CA SER A 6 6.02 52.69 -5.59
C SER A 6 6.34 52.00 -6.92
N PHE A 7 7.23 52.59 -7.71
CA PHE A 7 8.01 51.81 -8.67
C PHE A 7 8.91 50.91 -7.82
N GLU A 8 8.53 49.64 -7.69
CA GLU A 8 9.44 48.62 -7.19
C GLU A 8 10.70 48.70 -8.04
N THR A 9 11.80 49.06 -7.39
CA THR A 9 13.13 49.01 -7.99
C THR A 9 13.42 47.55 -8.30
N GLU A 10 13.26 47.17 -9.57
CA GLU A 10 13.67 45.85 -10.07
C GLU A 10 15.19 45.74 -9.94
N GLU A 11 15.65 45.25 -8.78
CA GLU A 11 17.03 44.85 -8.55
C GLU A 11 17.47 43.90 -9.68
N PRO A 12 18.65 44.10 -10.29
CA PRO A 12 19.11 43.27 -11.39
C PRO A 12 19.26 41.82 -10.93
N LEU A 13 18.29 40.99 -11.30
CA LEU A 13 18.23 39.58 -10.95
C LEU A 13 19.47 38.85 -11.45
N THR A 14 20.26 38.33 -10.49
CA THR A 14 21.37 37.42 -10.79
C THR A 14 20.87 36.19 -11.53
N GLN A 15 21.72 35.59 -12.36
CA GLN A 15 21.36 34.39 -13.12
C GLN A 15 20.86 33.25 -12.22
N ALA A 16 21.43 33.11 -11.02
CA ALA A 16 21.00 32.12 -10.03
C ALA A 16 19.55 32.36 -9.55
N MET A 17 19.21 33.61 -9.23
CA MET A 17 17.86 33.98 -8.80
C MET A 17 16.82 33.75 -9.91
N ARG A 18 17.17 34.05 -11.17
CA ARG A 18 16.28 33.77 -12.32
C ARG A 18 16.00 32.28 -12.46
N ARG A 19 17.04 31.43 -12.39
CA ARG A 19 16.90 29.98 -12.45
C ARG A 19 16.03 29.45 -11.31
N HIS A 20 16.25 29.95 -10.10
CA HIS A 20 15.45 29.56 -8.94
C HIS A 20 13.97 29.93 -9.11
N ARG A 21 13.66 31.16 -9.55
CA ARG A 21 12.27 31.58 -9.84
C ARG A 21 11.61 30.71 -10.91
N ILE A 22 12.32 30.41 -12.00
CA ILE A 22 11.81 29.52 -13.06
C ILE A 22 11.52 28.12 -12.50
N GLN A 23 12.41 27.57 -11.68
CA GLN A 23 12.20 26.26 -11.07
C GLN A 23 10.98 26.24 -10.14
N LEU A 24 10.81 27.27 -9.31
CA LEU A 24 9.63 27.40 -8.44
C LEU A 24 8.35 27.47 -9.26
N GLN A 25 8.36 28.24 -10.35
CA GLN A 25 7.22 28.36 -11.25
C GLN A 25 6.88 27.02 -11.91
N LEU A 26 7.87 26.30 -12.45
CA LEU A 26 7.69 24.97 -13.02
C LEU A 26 7.11 23.97 -12.00
N CYS A 27 7.59 24.01 -10.75
CA CYS A 27 7.04 23.16 -9.69
C CYS A 27 5.58 23.52 -9.36
N SER A 28 5.23 24.81 -9.37
CA SER A 28 3.86 25.26 -9.16
C SER A 28 2.95 24.81 -10.31
N ASP A 29 3.41 24.99 -11.55
CA ASP A 29 2.66 24.62 -12.74
C ASP A 29 2.44 23.10 -12.80
N HIS A 30 3.46 22.31 -12.45
CA HIS A 30 3.32 20.85 -12.38
C HIS A 30 2.28 20.41 -11.34
N LYS A 31 2.22 21.06 -10.17
CA LYS A 31 1.18 20.78 -9.16
C LYS A 31 -0.21 21.12 -9.65
N ALA A 32 -0.37 22.23 -10.37
CA ALA A 32 -1.65 22.66 -10.92
C ALA A 32 -2.20 21.63 -11.94
N VAL A 33 -1.32 21.03 -12.75
CA VAL A 33 -1.68 19.97 -13.71
C VAL A 33 -2.15 18.68 -13.02
N LEU A 34 -1.57 18.31 -11.87
CA LEU A 34 -1.92 17.07 -11.17
C LEU A 34 -3.31 17.10 -10.53
N SER A 35 -3.89 18.29 -10.33
CA SER A 35 -5.20 18.47 -9.70
C SER A 35 -6.00 19.61 -10.37
N PRO A 36 -6.38 19.44 -11.65
CA PRO A 36 -7.08 20.49 -12.37
C PRO A 36 -8.54 20.57 -11.89
N GLN A 37 -9.05 21.79 -11.75
CA GLN A 37 -10.46 22.03 -11.41
C GLN A 37 -11.34 21.85 -12.67
N SER A 38 -11.47 20.60 -13.14
CA SER A 38 -12.20 20.27 -14.39
C SER A 38 -13.73 20.40 -14.30
N GLN A 39 -14.26 20.66 -13.12
CA GLN A 39 -15.71 20.73 -12.87
C GLN A 39 -16.27 22.16 -13.03
N CYS A 40 -15.41 23.17 -13.13
CA CYS A 40 -15.82 24.57 -13.21
C CYS A 40 -15.59 25.11 -14.64
N PRO A 41 -16.57 25.78 -15.26
CA PRO A 41 -16.36 26.48 -16.53
C PRO A 41 -15.46 27.71 -16.33
N PHE A 42 -14.71 28.08 -17.37
CA PHE A 42 -13.93 29.33 -17.33
C PHE A 42 -14.84 30.55 -17.32
N VAL A 43 -14.62 31.45 -16.37
CA VAL A 43 -15.47 32.64 -16.18
C VAL A 43 -14.97 33.82 -17.02
N THR A 44 -13.66 33.91 -17.24
CA THR A 44 -13.02 34.97 -18.04
C THR A 44 -11.88 34.42 -18.89
N LEU A 45 -11.41 35.21 -19.85
CA LEU A 45 -10.21 34.85 -20.63
C LEU A 45 -8.99 34.69 -19.73
N GLU A 46 -8.83 35.57 -18.74
CA GLU A 46 -7.71 35.52 -17.81
C GLU A 46 -7.76 34.25 -16.94
N ASP A 47 -8.97 33.86 -16.53
CA ASP A 47 -9.24 32.62 -15.81
C ASP A 47 -8.87 31.39 -16.65
N ALA A 48 -9.28 31.37 -17.93
CA ALA A 48 -8.88 30.32 -18.86
C ALA A 48 -7.36 30.23 -19.03
N VAL A 49 -6.67 31.37 -19.20
CA VAL A 49 -5.21 31.41 -19.34
C VAL A 49 -4.53 30.90 -18.07
N ARG A 50 -4.94 31.34 -16.87
CA ARG A 50 -4.37 30.87 -15.61
C ARG A 50 -4.50 29.35 -15.42
N HIS A 51 -5.62 28.77 -15.81
CA HIS A 51 -5.87 27.33 -15.69
C HIS A 51 -5.18 26.49 -16.78
N LEU A 52 -5.05 27.02 -18.00
CA LEU A 52 -4.49 26.29 -19.14
C LEU A 52 -2.97 26.44 -19.27
N LEU A 53 -2.40 27.57 -18.85
CA LEU A 53 -0.96 27.85 -18.96
C LEU A 53 -0.09 26.75 -18.33
N PRO A 54 -0.40 26.19 -17.14
CA PRO A 54 0.41 25.15 -16.52
C PRO A 54 0.60 23.87 -17.35
N PHE A 55 -0.31 23.57 -18.27
CA PHE A 55 -0.23 22.39 -19.14
C PHE A 55 0.91 22.47 -20.16
N HIS A 56 1.59 23.61 -20.31
CA HIS A 56 2.86 23.67 -21.06
C HIS A 56 3.91 22.72 -20.46
N THR A 57 3.86 22.42 -19.16
CA THR A 57 4.76 21.45 -18.52
C THR A 57 4.51 20.01 -18.98
N CYS A 58 3.33 19.75 -19.56
CA CYS A 58 2.98 18.47 -20.17
C CYS A 58 3.43 18.38 -21.64
N ALA A 59 4.08 19.40 -22.18
CA ALA A 59 4.62 19.38 -23.54
C ALA A 59 5.79 18.40 -23.64
N GLY A 60 5.45 17.12 -23.74
CA GLY A 60 6.34 16.02 -24.08
C GLY A 60 5.84 15.29 -25.31
N ARG A 61 6.59 14.26 -25.74
CA ARG A 61 6.11 13.35 -26.79
C ARG A 61 4.85 12.66 -26.28
N LEU A 62 3.73 12.84 -26.98
CA LEU A 62 2.52 12.07 -26.70
C LEU A 62 2.84 10.57 -26.79
N PRO A 63 2.31 9.74 -25.87
CA PRO A 63 2.47 8.30 -25.99
C PRO A 63 1.98 7.84 -27.36
N SER A 64 2.82 7.07 -28.05
CA SER A 64 2.47 6.45 -29.31
C SER A 64 1.71 5.15 -29.08
N GLN A 65 1.04 4.64 -30.11
CA GLN A 65 0.38 3.34 -30.05
C GLN A 65 1.31 2.23 -29.54
N ARG A 66 2.59 2.28 -29.93
CA ARG A 66 3.61 1.33 -29.48
C ARG A 66 3.86 1.39 -27.97
N ASP A 67 3.80 2.58 -27.38
CA ASP A 67 4.01 2.75 -25.94
C ASP A 67 2.84 2.14 -25.17
N PHE A 68 1.60 2.33 -25.65
CA PHE A 68 0.43 1.68 -25.08
C PHE A 68 0.50 0.15 -25.20
N SER A 69 0.81 -0.38 -26.40
CA SER A 69 0.95 -1.82 -26.60
C SER A 69 2.03 -2.44 -25.70
N SER A 70 3.15 -1.74 -25.49
CA SER A 70 4.20 -2.20 -24.57
C SER A 70 3.72 -2.30 -23.11
N VAL A 71 2.91 -1.35 -22.65
CA VAL A 71 2.32 -1.38 -21.30
C VAL A 71 1.33 -2.54 -21.18
N ASP A 72 0.49 -2.74 -22.19
CA ASP A 72 -0.48 -3.84 -22.22
C ASP A 72 0.22 -5.20 -22.22
N GLU A 73 1.28 -5.38 -23.00
CA GLU A 73 2.09 -6.61 -23.03
C GLU A 73 2.71 -6.92 -21.67
N GLN A 74 3.25 -5.90 -20.98
CA GLN A 74 3.81 -6.07 -19.64
C GLN A 74 2.75 -6.43 -18.61
N PHE A 75 1.58 -5.79 -18.70
CA PHE A 75 0.46 -6.08 -17.83
C PHE A 75 -0.07 -7.50 -18.03
N GLU A 76 -0.25 -7.93 -19.28
CA GLU A 76 -0.72 -9.27 -19.63
C GLU A 76 0.28 -10.32 -19.12
N ALA A 77 1.57 -10.13 -19.36
CA ALA A 77 2.61 -11.05 -18.90
C ALA A 77 2.61 -11.22 -17.37
N ALA A 78 2.54 -10.11 -16.62
CA ALA A 78 2.47 -10.15 -15.17
C ALA A 78 1.18 -10.81 -14.68
N SER A 79 0.04 -10.48 -15.29
CA SER A 79 -1.28 -11.00 -14.92
C SER A 79 -1.38 -12.50 -15.15
N VAL A 80 -0.95 -12.99 -16.31
CA VAL A 80 -0.94 -14.42 -16.65
C VAL A 80 -0.03 -15.19 -15.70
N PHE A 81 1.17 -14.67 -15.41
CA PHE A 81 2.10 -15.30 -14.47
C PHE A 81 1.47 -15.45 -13.08
N LEU A 82 0.93 -14.36 -12.52
CA LEU A 82 0.30 -14.37 -11.20
C LEU A 82 -0.94 -15.25 -11.14
N PHE A 83 -1.77 -15.23 -12.20
CA PHE A 83 -2.95 -16.06 -12.31
C PHE A 83 -2.59 -17.55 -12.29
N ASN A 84 -1.63 -17.95 -13.13
CA ASN A 84 -1.17 -19.34 -13.18
C ASN A 84 -0.56 -19.77 -11.83
N ARG A 85 0.29 -18.93 -11.23
CA ARG A 85 0.90 -19.22 -9.93
C ARG A 85 -0.15 -19.40 -8.83
N THR A 86 -1.18 -18.56 -8.82
CA THR A 86 -2.29 -18.66 -7.86
C THR A 86 -3.08 -19.93 -8.07
N LYS A 87 -3.42 -20.26 -9.32
CA LYS A 87 -4.11 -21.49 -9.68
C LYS A 87 -3.32 -22.74 -9.25
N ASP A 88 -2.02 -22.75 -9.48
CA ASP A 88 -1.13 -23.85 -9.09
C ASP A 88 -1.09 -24.02 -7.57
N MET A 89 -0.96 -22.92 -6.83
CA MET A 89 -0.96 -22.93 -5.36
C MET A 89 -2.29 -23.47 -4.81
N GLN A 90 -3.42 -23.03 -5.36
CA GLN A 90 -4.74 -23.54 -4.96
C GLN A 90 -4.89 -25.03 -5.28
N ASN A 91 -4.42 -25.47 -6.46
CA ASN A 91 -4.49 -26.88 -6.84
C ASN A 91 -3.62 -27.74 -5.93
N LYS A 92 -2.40 -27.31 -5.62
CA LYS A 92 -1.54 -28.00 -4.66
C LYS A 92 -2.19 -28.08 -3.28
N TYR A 93 -2.80 -26.99 -2.81
CA TYR A 93 -3.51 -27.01 -1.53
C TYR A 93 -4.68 -28.00 -1.52
N ARG A 94 -5.51 -28.02 -2.56
CA ARG A 94 -6.59 -29.00 -2.70
C ARG A 94 -6.07 -30.45 -2.68
N GLN A 95 -4.96 -30.72 -3.37
CA GLN A 95 -4.34 -32.04 -3.37
C GLN A 95 -3.82 -32.43 -1.98
N LEU A 96 -3.19 -31.50 -1.26
CA LEU A 96 -2.72 -31.74 0.10
C LEU A 96 -3.87 -32.03 1.06
N LEU A 97 -4.97 -31.27 0.97
CA LEU A 97 -6.18 -31.53 1.76
C LEU A 97 -6.75 -32.93 1.50
N LEU A 98 -6.82 -33.34 0.24
CA LEU A 98 -7.30 -34.69 -0.11
C LEU A 98 -6.36 -35.77 0.42
N ALA A 99 -5.05 -35.57 0.30
CA ALA A 99 -4.05 -36.50 0.81
C ALA A 99 -4.12 -36.64 2.34
N GLU A 100 -4.29 -35.53 3.06
CA GLU A 100 -4.48 -35.52 4.51
C GLU A 100 -5.78 -36.21 4.92
N ALA A 101 -6.88 -35.96 4.21
CA ALA A 101 -8.18 -36.59 4.49
C ALA A 101 -8.18 -38.11 4.25
N GLN A 102 -7.31 -38.62 3.37
CA GLN A 102 -7.16 -40.05 3.08
C GLN A 102 -6.10 -40.72 3.97
N GLN A 103 -5.42 -39.97 4.83
CA GLN A 103 -4.33 -40.51 5.63
C GLN A 103 -4.88 -41.43 6.74
N GLU A 104 -4.38 -42.68 6.79
CA GLU A 104 -4.82 -43.67 7.77
C GLU A 104 -4.12 -43.54 9.13
N SER A 105 -2.93 -42.92 9.16
CA SER A 105 -2.11 -42.74 10.35
C SER A 105 -2.06 -41.27 10.77
N PRO A 106 -1.93 -40.96 12.08
CA PRO A 106 -1.89 -39.57 12.54
C PRO A 106 -0.67 -38.84 11.99
N SER A 107 -0.86 -37.59 11.56
CA SER A 107 0.23 -36.76 11.05
C SER A 107 1.23 -36.42 12.18
N ALA A 108 2.46 -36.07 11.80
CA ALA A 108 3.47 -35.65 12.78
C ALA A 108 2.99 -34.43 13.61
N GLU A 109 2.22 -33.54 13.00
CA GLU A 109 1.56 -32.42 13.68
C GLU A 109 0.55 -32.93 14.72
N MET A 110 -0.33 -33.87 14.36
CA MET A 110 -1.29 -34.45 15.30
C MET A 110 -0.59 -35.13 16.49
N VAL A 111 0.45 -35.92 16.23
CA VAL A 111 1.24 -36.58 17.28
C VAL A 111 1.92 -35.54 18.19
N MET A 112 2.39 -34.43 17.62
CA MET A 112 2.97 -33.33 18.38
C MET A 112 1.92 -32.63 19.24
N LEU A 113 0.74 -32.32 18.69
CA LEU A 113 -0.38 -31.71 19.41
C LEU A 113 -0.84 -32.59 20.57
N GLU A 114 -0.96 -33.90 20.35
CA GLU A 114 -1.31 -34.85 21.41
C GLU A 114 -0.27 -34.86 22.53
N ARG A 115 1.03 -34.85 22.21
CA ARG A 115 2.09 -34.77 23.24
C ARG A 115 2.01 -33.47 24.05
N LEU A 116 1.81 -32.34 23.38
CA LEU A 116 1.69 -31.04 24.06
C LEU A 116 0.46 -31.01 24.97
N PHE A 117 -0.65 -31.56 24.51
CA PHE A 117 -1.87 -31.69 25.31
C PHE A 117 -1.62 -32.53 26.58
N LEU A 118 -1.11 -33.76 26.43
CA LEU A 118 -0.83 -34.65 27.56
C LEU A 118 0.18 -34.05 28.54
N GLN A 119 1.20 -33.35 28.04
CA GLN A 119 2.16 -32.65 28.88
C GLN A 119 1.49 -31.55 29.71
N SER A 120 0.59 -30.77 29.10
CA SER A 120 -0.15 -29.72 29.80
C SER A 120 -1.07 -30.27 30.88
N GLU A 121 -1.79 -31.37 30.61
CA GLU A 121 -2.63 -32.04 31.62
C GLU A 121 -1.80 -32.57 32.78
N ARG A 122 -0.69 -33.26 32.48
CA ARG A 122 0.20 -33.77 33.54
C ARG A 122 0.76 -32.65 34.41
N PHE A 123 1.05 -31.50 33.82
CA PHE A 123 1.49 -30.33 34.57
C PHE A 123 0.37 -29.80 35.47
N ALA A 124 -0.83 -29.59 34.92
CA ALA A 124 -2.00 -29.12 35.67
C ALA A 124 -2.37 -30.06 36.83
N LEU A 125 -2.43 -31.37 36.58
CA LEU A 125 -2.65 -32.38 37.61
C LEU A 125 -1.56 -32.37 38.68
N GLY A 126 -0.30 -32.11 38.28
CA GLY A 126 0.81 -31.97 39.20
C GLY A 126 0.68 -30.75 40.14
N GLU A 127 0.20 -29.62 39.61
CA GLU A 127 -0.14 -28.42 40.38
C GLU A 127 -1.30 -28.70 41.35
N GLU A 128 -2.40 -29.26 40.86
CA GLU A 128 -3.58 -29.60 41.67
C GLU A 128 -3.23 -30.57 42.80
N ARG A 129 -2.44 -31.60 42.52
CA ARG A 129 -1.96 -32.53 43.55
C ARG A 129 -1.08 -31.85 44.59
N ARG A 130 -0.28 -30.85 44.20
CA ARG A 130 0.53 -30.06 45.15
C ARG A 130 -0.33 -29.13 46.00
N LYS A 131 -1.37 -28.53 45.44
CA LYS A 131 -2.36 -27.73 46.18
C LYS A 131 -3.13 -28.58 47.18
N ALA A 132 -3.71 -29.70 46.76
CA ALA A 132 -4.45 -30.62 47.63
C ALA A 132 -3.61 -31.19 48.79
N ARG A 133 -2.29 -31.37 48.59
CA ARG A 133 -1.37 -31.76 49.68
C ARG A 133 -1.04 -30.64 50.66
N ARG A 134 -1.12 -29.38 50.22
CA ARG A 134 -0.86 -28.20 51.06
C ARG A 134 -2.08 -27.78 51.87
N ASP A 135 -3.28 -28.21 51.48
CA ASP A 135 -4.52 -27.92 52.20
C ASP A 135 -5.32 -29.20 52.52
N PRO A 136 -5.02 -29.89 53.62
CA PRO A 136 -5.79 -31.06 54.07
C PRO A 136 -7.15 -30.68 54.70
N GLY A 137 -7.54 -29.40 54.75
CA GLY A 137 -8.62 -28.89 55.60
C GLY A 137 -10.00 -28.69 54.95
N ASP A 138 -10.11 -28.69 53.62
CA ASP A 138 -11.37 -28.29 52.95
C ASP A 138 -12.22 -29.48 52.45
N SER A 139 -11.82 -30.71 52.73
CA SER A 139 -12.58 -31.93 52.34
C SER A 139 -13.51 -32.46 53.44
N LEU A 140 -13.74 -31.70 54.51
CA LEU A 140 -14.67 -32.02 55.60
C LEU A 140 -15.50 -30.80 56.04
N GLN A 141 -16.17 -30.10 55.11
CA GLN A 141 -17.41 -29.40 55.45
C GLN A 141 -18.46 -29.71 54.39
N SER A 142 -19.56 -30.31 54.88
CA SER A 142 -20.77 -30.69 54.14
C SER A 142 -21.51 -29.48 53.58
#